data_AF-A0A2N0BJL7-F1
#
_entry.id   AF-A0A2N0BJL7-F1
#
_cell.length_a   1.000
_cell.length_b   1.000
_cell.length_c   1.000
_cell.angle_alpha   90.00
_cell.angle_beta   90.00
_cell.angle_gamma   90.00
#
_symmetry.space_group_name_H-M   'P 1'
#
loop_
_entity.id
_entity.type
_entity.pdbx_description
1 polymer ?
#
loop_
_entity_poly.entity_id
_entity_poly.type
_entity_poly.pdbx_seq_one_letter_code
_entity_poly.pdbx_strand_id
1 'polypeptide(L)'
;MTGFLTVMLCLGVAAVIFHLLSSVDNKRLDKAAKKRDAENPNQREYGDPKKVYGKNWDPDLPKPRICPVCGKYLQKTEYLYAVISEPPSPGIKRHAKIYGCRYCYLGLEAESTVVKGNTFPQSVNSEPAPTQIKDEELGL
;
A
#
# COMPACT_ATOMS: atom_id res chain seq x y z
N MET A 1 -61.78 -3.64 -11.80
CA MET A 1 -60.86 -4.71 -12.23
C MET A 1 -59.88 -4.29 -13.33
N THR A 2 -60.26 -3.42 -14.27
CA THR A 2 -59.38 -2.99 -15.39
C THR A 2 -58.15 -2.20 -14.95
N GLY A 3 -58.27 -1.27 -14.00
CA GLY A 3 -57.12 -0.45 -13.54
C GLY A 3 -56.00 -1.23 -12.82
N PHE A 4 -56.32 -2.33 -12.16
CA PHE A 4 -55.31 -3.17 -11.50
C PHE A 4 -54.48 -3.96 -12.51
N LEU A 5 -55.15 -4.44 -13.57
CA LEU A 5 -54.50 -5.15 -14.67
C LEU A 5 -53.57 -4.25 -15.49
N THR A 6 -53.94 -2.98 -15.71
CA THR A 6 -53.07 -2.03 -16.42
C THR A 6 -51.83 -1.67 -15.60
N VAL A 7 -51.96 -1.49 -14.28
CA VAL A 7 -50.82 -1.23 -13.40
C VAL A 7 -49.86 -2.42 -13.37
N MET A 8 -50.37 -3.66 -13.27
CA MET A 8 -49.55 -4.87 -13.30
C MET A 8 -48.85 -5.06 -14.65
N LEU A 9 -49.51 -4.74 -15.76
CA LEU A 9 -48.90 -4.77 -17.08
C LEU A 9 -47.75 -3.76 -17.21
N CYS A 10 -47.95 -2.52 -16.75
CA CYS A 10 -46.91 -1.49 -16.76
C CYS A 10 -45.70 -1.87 -15.90
N LEU A 11 -45.93 -2.43 -14.70
CA LEU A 11 -44.86 -2.89 -13.82
C LEU A 11 -44.08 -4.06 -14.43
N GLY A 12 -44.77 -5.00 -15.09
CA GLY A 12 -44.14 -6.11 -15.80
C GLY A 12 -43.23 -5.63 -16.94
N VAL A 13 -43.72 -4.70 -17.76
CA VAL A 13 -42.92 -4.11 -18.86
C VAL A 13 -41.72 -3.33 -18.33
N ALA A 14 -41.92 -2.52 -17.28
CA ALA A 14 -40.82 -1.80 -16.63
C ALA A 14 -39.76 -2.77 -16.08
N ALA A 15 -40.17 -3.84 -15.40
CA ALA A 15 -39.25 -4.84 -14.87
C ALA A 15 -38.40 -5.49 -15.98
N VAL A 16 -39.00 -5.85 -17.11
CA VAL A 16 -38.27 -6.42 -18.26
C VAL A 16 -37.25 -5.42 -18.82
N ILE A 17 -37.64 -4.16 -19.00
CA ILE A 17 -36.73 -3.12 -19.51
C ILE A 17 -35.58 -2.88 -18.54
N PHE A 18 -35.85 -2.74 -17.23
CA PHE A 18 -34.82 -2.60 -16.21
C PHE A 18 -33.88 -3.80 -16.17
N HIS A 19 -34.40 -5.01 -16.36
CA HIS A 19 -33.60 -6.23 -16.36
C HIS A 19 -32.67 -6.31 -17.59
N LEU A 20 -33.15 -5.87 -18.76
CA LEU A 20 -32.35 -5.78 -19.97
C LEU A 20 -31.25 -4.72 -19.85
N LEU A 21 -31.59 -3.52 -19.38
CA LEU A 21 -30.63 -2.44 -19.14
C LEU A 21 -29.57 -2.85 -18.12
N SER A 22 -29.98 -3.42 -16.98
CA SER A 22 -29.06 -3.92 -15.95
C SER A 22 -28.12 -4.99 -16.48
N SER A 23 -28.60 -5.90 -17.36
CA SER A 23 -27.75 -6.92 -17.96
C SER A 23 -26.67 -6.34 -18.89
N VAL A 24 -26.99 -5.26 -19.60
CA VAL A 24 -26.06 -4.59 -20.51
C VAL A 24 -25.07 -3.75 -19.72
N ASP A 25 -25.53 -2.99 -18.73
CA ASP A 25 -24.68 -2.17 -17.89
C ASP A 25 -23.70 -3.01 -17.07
N ASN A 26 -24.16 -4.12 -16.48
CA ASN A 26 -23.27 -5.07 -15.79
C ASN A 26 -22.19 -5.61 -16.73
N LYS A 27 -22.53 -5.99 -17.97
CA LYS A 27 -21.55 -6.45 -18.98
C LYS A 27 -20.56 -5.35 -19.38
N ARG A 28 -20.99 -4.09 -19.45
CA ARG A 28 -20.10 -2.95 -19.76
C ARG A 28 -19.15 -2.65 -18.60
N LEU A 29 -19.65 -2.70 -17.37
CA LEU A 29 -18.84 -2.53 -16.16
C LEU A 29 -17.81 -3.64 -16.01
N ASP A 30 -18.18 -4.90 -16.26
CA ASP A 30 -17.26 -6.03 -16.23
C ASP A 30 -16.16 -5.91 -17.28
N LYS A 31 -16.51 -5.49 -18.50
CA LYS A 31 -15.50 -5.22 -19.55
C LYS A 31 -14.58 -4.07 -19.19
N ALA A 32 -15.11 -2.99 -18.60
CA ALA A 32 -14.30 -1.86 -18.15
C ALA A 32 -13.36 -2.25 -17.00
N ALA A 33 -13.85 -3.04 -16.03
CA ALA A 33 -13.03 -3.58 -14.96
C ALA A 33 -11.90 -4.47 -15.50
N LYS A 34 -12.22 -5.42 -16.40
CA LYS A 34 -11.22 -6.28 -17.06
C LYS A 34 -10.19 -5.49 -17.86
N LYS A 35 -10.59 -4.41 -18.55
CA LYS A 35 -9.65 -3.54 -19.27
C LYS A 35 -8.66 -2.85 -18.32
N ARG A 36 -9.15 -2.31 -17.19
CA ARG A 36 -8.28 -1.69 -16.18
C ARG A 36 -7.33 -2.71 -15.55
N ASP A 37 -7.83 -3.91 -15.25
CA ASP A 37 -7.02 -4.98 -14.68
C ASP A 37 -5.99 -5.53 -15.68
N ALA A 38 -6.30 -5.54 -16.99
CA ALA A 38 -5.37 -5.92 -18.05
C ALA A 38 -4.30 -4.86 -18.32
N GLU A 39 -4.67 -3.57 -18.25
CA GLU A 39 -3.74 -2.45 -18.44
C GLU A 39 -2.79 -2.30 -17.24
N ASN A 40 -3.23 -2.68 -16.04
CA ASN A 40 -2.45 -2.51 -14.82
C ASN A 40 -2.69 -3.66 -13.81
N PRO A 41 -2.19 -4.88 -14.09
CA PRO A 41 -2.44 -6.06 -13.24
C PRO A 41 -1.91 -5.88 -11.81
N ASN A 42 -0.84 -5.08 -11.64
CA ASN A 42 -0.16 -4.91 -10.36
C ASN A 42 -0.64 -3.69 -9.54
N GLN A 43 -1.56 -2.87 -10.06
CA GLN A 43 -1.99 -1.64 -9.40
C GLN A 43 -2.76 -1.91 -8.09
N ARG A 44 -3.29 -3.13 -7.91
CA ARG A 44 -3.95 -3.54 -6.66
C ARG A 44 -2.98 -4.01 -5.58
N GLU A 45 -1.77 -4.43 -5.95
CA GLU A 45 -0.81 -5.00 -5.00
C GLU A 45 0.09 -3.94 -4.36
N TYR A 46 0.23 -2.79 -5.02
CA TYR A 46 1.17 -1.75 -4.63
C TYR A 46 0.51 -0.36 -4.60
N GLY A 47 0.61 0.32 -3.46
CA GLY A 47 0.20 1.71 -3.28
C GLY A 47 1.40 2.64 -3.07
N ASP A 48 1.20 3.93 -3.31
CA ASP A 48 2.24 4.94 -3.11
C ASP A 48 2.42 5.25 -1.60
N PRO A 49 3.58 4.92 -0.98
CA PRO A 49 3.83 5.21 0.42
C PRO A 49 3.71 6.70 0.77
N LYS A 50 4.07 7.59 -0.16
CA LYS A 50 4.07 9.04 0.11
C LYS A 50 2.66 9.58 0.28
N LYS A 51 1.68 9.02 -0.44
CA LYS A 51 0.27 9.41 -0.31
C LYS A 51 -0.34 8.91 0.98
N VAL A 52 -0.03 7.68 1.36
CA VAL A 52 -0.59 7.08 2.58
C VAL A 52 0.07 7.68 3.82
N TYR A 53 1.39 7.67 3.92
CA TYR A 53 2.10 8.22 5.08
C TYR A 53 2.19 9.75 5.10
N GLY A 54 1.78 10.40 4.02
CA GLY A 54 1.70 11.86 3.93
C GLY A 54 0.60 12.46 4.82
N LYS A 55 0.63 13.79 4.91
CA LYS A 55 -0.38 14.59 5.65
C LYS A 55 -1.71 14.74 4.90
N ASN A 56 -1.74 14.39 3.61
CA ASN A 56 -2.87 14.62 2.70
C ASN A 56 -3.80 13.40 2.58
N TRP A 57 -3.75 12.46 3.53
CA TRP A 57 -4.67 11.32 3.53
C TRP A 57 -6.03 11.75 4.07
N ASP A 58 -7.09 11.31 3.41
CA ASP A 58 -8.46 11.59 3.82
C ASP A 58 -8.72 10.97 5.21
N PRO A 59 -9.04 11.77 6.25
CA PRO A 59 -9.29 11.26 7.59
C PRO A 59 -10.52 10.35 7.68
N ASP A 60 -11.46 10.45 6.73
CA ASP A 60 -12.71 9.68 6.74
C ASP A 60 -12.50 8.25 6.20
N LEU A 61 -11.39 7.98 5.49
CA LEU A 61 -11.09 6.66 4.96
C LEU A 61 -10.10 5.86 5.82
N PRO A 62 -10.34 4.54 6.02
CA PRO A 62 -9.42 3.69 6.76
C PRO A 62 -8.07 3.64 6.04
N LYS A 63 -7.03 4.03 6.76
CA LYS A 63 -5.67 4.07 6.24
C LYS A 63 -5.17 2.66 5.92
N PRO A 64 -4.82 2.35 4.66
CA PRO A 64 -4.30 1.02 4.33
C PRO A 64 -2.93 0.80 4.97
N ARG A 65 -2.64 -0.46 5.33
CA ARG A 65 -1.31 -0.87 5.80
C ARG A 65 -0.43 -1.10 4.58
N ILE A 66 0.62 -0.30 4.42
CA ILE A 66 1.49 -0.33 3.24
C ILE A 66 2.96 -0.38 3.67
N CYS A 67 3.83 -1.03 2.91
CA CYS A 67 5.26 -0.97 3.18
C CYS A 67 5.82 0.42 2.84
N PRO A 68 6.52 1.12 3.75
CA PRO A 68 7.10 2.42 3.41
C PRO A 68 8.28 2.33 2.43
N VAL A 69 8.94 1.17 2.34
CA VAL A 69 10.08 0.94 1.46
C VAL A 69 9.61 0.55 0.07
N CYS A 70 8.78 -0.48 0.00
CA CYS A 70 8.33 -1.05 -1.25
C CYS A 70 6.82 -0.97 -1.44
N GLY A 71 6.07 -0.01 -0.89
CA GLY A 71 4.66 0.26 -1.23
C GLY A 71 3.64 -0.89 -1.31
N LYS A 72 4.00 -2.12 -0.96
CA LYS A 72 3.14 -3.29 -1.02
C LYS A 72 2.07 -3.16 0.05
N TYR A 73 0.84 -3.53 -0.27
CA TYR A 73 -0.19 -3.66 0.75
C TYR A 73 0.15 -4.82 1.70
N LEU A 74 0.25 -4.53 2.99
CA LEU A 74 0.48 -5.54 4.01
C LEU A 74 -0.86 -6.11 4.49
N GLN A 75 -0.90 -7.43 4.63
CA GLN A 75 -2.01 -8.10 5.30
C GLN A 75 -1.98 -7.82 6.81
N LYS A 76 -3.08 -8.12 7.52
CA LYS A 76 -3.16 -7.91 8.98
C LYS A 76 -2.11 -8.70 9.77
N THR A 77 -1.68 -9.84 9.23
CA THR A 77 -0.68 -10.78 9.78
C THR A 77 0.76 -10.41 9.41
N GLU A 78 0.95 -9.58 8.39
CA GLU A 78 2.27 -9.13 7.96
C GLU A 78 2.68 -7.90 8.76
N TYR A 79 3.99 -7.78 9.03
CA TYR A 79 4.55 -6.72 9.85
C TYR A 79 5.78 -6.10 9.19
N LEU A 80 6.16 -4.94 9.72
CA LEU A 80 7.36 -4.22 9.32
C LEU A 80 8.51 -4.61 10.25
N TYR A 81 9.68 -4.81 9.65
CA TYR A 81 10.94 -4.98 10.35
C TYR A 81 11.53 -3.60 10.63
N ALA A 82 11.78 -3.32 11.90
CA ALA A 82 12.35 -2.06 12.35
C ALA A 82 13.21 -2.28 13.60
N VAL A 83 14.21 -1.41 13.80
CA VAL A 83 15.02 -1.35 15.01
C VAL A 83 14.80 -0.01 15.67
N ILE A 84 14.54 -0.03 16.98
CA ILE A 84 14.39 1.16 17.80
C ILE A 84 15.76 1.47 18.40
N SER A 85 16.30 2.66 18.13
CA SER A 85 17.55 3.10 18.72
C SER A 85 17.32 3.54 20.16
N GLU A 86 18.30 3.28 21.03
CA GLU A 86 18.32 3.85 22.37
C GLU A 86 18.47 5.37 22.27
N PRO A 87 17.79 6.13 23.16
CA PRO A 87 17.90 7.57 23.16
C PRO A 87 19.30 7.97 23.65
N PRO A 88 20.01 8.88 22.96
CA PRO A 88 21.36 9.29 23.35
C PRO A 88 21.40 10.08 24.66
N SER A 89 20.27 10.63 25.10
CA SER A 89 20.14 11.30 26.41
C SER A 89 18.70 11.22 26.93
N PRO A 90 18.49 11.33 28.26
CA PRO A 90 17.16 11.40 28.83
C PRO A 90 16.46 12.70 28.38
N GLY A 91 15.32 12.56 27.69
CA GLY A 91 14.51 13.67 27.17
C GLY A 91 14.39 13.70 25.63
N ILE A 92 15.24 12.96 24.91
CA ILE A 92 15.17 12.84 23.45
C ILE A 92 14.22 11.69 23.06
N LYS A 93 13.40 11.93 22.03
CA LYS A 93 12.48 10.92 21.49
C LYS A 93 13.29 9.78 20.87
N ARG A 94 12.84 8.53 21.08
CA ARG A 94 13.45 7.36 20.44
C ARG A 94 13.22 7.42 18.93
N HIS A 95 14.26 7.13 18.16
CA HIS A 95 14.17 7.01 16.72
C HIS A 95 14.01 5.54 16.34
N ALA A 96 13.15 5.25 15.36
CA ALA A 96 13.01 3.91 14.80
C ALA A 96 13.53 3.92 13.37
N LYS A 97 14.47 3.02 13.07
CA LYS A 97 14.95 2.76 11.72
C LYS A 97 14.10 1.63 11.13
N ILE A 98 13.35 1.94 10.08
CA ILE A 98 12.47 0.98 9.39
C ILE A 98 13.24 0.34 8.24
N TYR A 99 13.33 -0.99 8.22
CA TYR A 99 13.96 -1.75 7.15
C TYR A 99 12.98 -2.20 6.06
N GLY A 100 11.68 -2.26 6.37
CA GLY A 100 10.61 -2.56 5.40
C GLY A 100 9.78 -3.77 5.79
N CYS A 101 9.03 -4.34 4.84
CA CYS A 101 8.26 -5.56 5.05
C CYS A 101 9.16 -6.80 4.93
N ARG A 102 8.58 -8.00 5.12
CA ARG A 102 9.28 -9.29 4.97
C ARG A 102 10.03 -9.40 3.64
N TYR A 103 9.44 -8.92 2.55
CA TYR A 103 10.03 -8.99 1.21
C TYR A 103 11.26 -8.06 1.10
N CYS A 104 11.17 -6.82 1.59
CA CYS A 104 12.32 -5.90 1.64
C CYS A 104 13.46 -6.40 2.53
N TYR A 105 13.11 -6.93 3.71
CA TYR A 105 14.10 -7.28 4.72
C TYR A 105 14.88 -8.55 4.33
N LEU A 106 14.20 -9.55 3.80
CA LEU A 106 14.80 -10.83 3.41
C LEU A 106 15.31 -10.84 1.96
N GLY A 107 15.10 -9.78 1.19
CA GLY A 107 15.43 -9.74 -0.24
C GLY A 107 14.68 -10.79 -1.06
N LEU A 108 13.50 -11.22 -0.58
CA LEU A 108 12.64 -12.11 -1.33
C LEU A 108 12.04 -11.28 -2.45
N GLU A 109 12.47 -11.49 -3.68
CA GLU A 109 11.71 -11.01 -4.83
C GLU A 109 10.32 -11.65 -4.70
N ALA A 110 9.32 -10.82 -4.36
CA ALA A 110 7.96 -11.22 -4.63
C ALA A 110 7.94 -11.46 -6.14
N GLU A 111 7.60 -12.68 -6.55
CA GLU A 111 7.46 -13.09 -7.93
C GLU A 111 6.40 -12.21 -8.63
N SER A 112 6.79 -11.00 -9.03
CA SER A 112 6.08 -10.10 -9.93
C SER A 112 7.03 -8.98 -10.35
N THR A 113 7.68 -9.24 -11.48
CA THR A 113 8.58 -8.39 -12.26
C THR A 113 8.12 -6.94 -12.44
N VAL A 114 9.09 -6.01 -12.27
CA VAL A 114 9.32 -4.71 -12.97
C VAL A 114 8.47 -3.52 -12.45
N VAL A 115 9.04 -2.42 -11.92
CA VAL A 115 9.93 -1.46 -12.59
C VAL A 115 11.04 -0.94 -11.67
N LYS A 116 12.29 -1.10 -12.13
CA LYS A 116 13.48 -0.37 -11.71
C LYS A 116 13.29 1.13 -11.94
N GLY A 117 13.43 1.90 -10.86
CA GLY A 117 13.56 3.36 -10.92
C GLY A 117 14.39 3.83 -9.72
N ASN A 118 15.69 4.00 -9.97
CA ASN A 118 16.69 4.73 -9.18
C ASN A 118 17.67 3.87 -8.35
N THR A 119 18.81 3.61 -9.00
CA THR A 119 20.16 3.90 -8.47
C THR A 119 20.40 3.56 -7.00
N PHE A 120 20.78 2.32 -6.74
CA PHE A 120 21.74 2.03 -5.69
C PHE A 120 23.15 2.23 -6.27
N PRO A 121 24.01 3.09 -5.72
CA PRO A 121 25.43 2.82 -5.80
C PRO A 121 25.72 1.61 -4.90
N GLN A 122 26.17 0.51 -5.51
CA GLN A 122 27.01 -0.45 -4.83
C GLN A 122 28.24 0.30 -4.31
N SER A 123 28.48 0.27 -2.99
CA SER A 123 29.85 0.35 -2.49
C SER A 123 30.05 -0.73 -1.44
N VAL A 124 30.77 -1.73 -1.88
CA VAL A 124 31.42 -2.79 -1.12
C VAL A 124 32.40 -2.16 -0.13
N ASN A 125 32.46 -2.73 1.08
CA ASN A 125 33.50 -2.60 2.11
C ASN A 125 33.75 -1.23 2.77
N SER A 126 33.41 -1.12 4.05
CA SER A 126 34.37 -0.91 5.16
C SER A 126 33.61 -0.89 6.48
N GLU A 127 33.85 -1.89 7.30
CA GLU A 127 33.52 -1.91 8.73
C GLU A 127 34.32 -0.77 9.41
N PRO A 128 33.69 0.22 10.07
CA PRO A 128 34.43 1.09 10.94
C PRO A 128 34.63 0.35 12.27
N ALA A 129 35.86 -0.11 12.50
CA ALA A 129 36.31 -0.52 13.81
C ALA A 129 35.98 0.56 14.86
N PRO A 130 35.57 0.18 16.09
CA PRO A 130 35.25 1.16 17.13
C PRO A 130 36.52 1.91 17.54
N THR A 131 36.55 3.21 17.30
CA THR A 131 37.59 4.10 17.83
C THR A 131 37.45 4.14 19.35
N GLN A 132 38.46 3.66 20.08
CA GLN A 132 38.58 3.89 21.52
C GLN A 132 38.77 5.39 21.77
N ILE A 133 37.82 6.00 22.48
CA ILE A 133 37.97 7.33 23.05
C ILE A 133 38.85 7.15 24.29
N LYS A 134 40.03 7.76 24.30
CA LYS A 134 40.90 7.80 25.48
C LYS A 134 40.44 8.92 26.38
N ASP A 135 40.07 8.56 27.60
CA ASP A 135 39.80 9.46 28.71
C ASP A 135 41.12 9.96 29.30
N GLU A 136 41.78 10.90 28.64
CA GLU A 136 42.79 11.76 29.25
C GLU A 136 42.54 13.16 28.71
N GLU A 137 41.85 13.98 29.50
CA GLU A 137 42.10 15.41 29.75
C GLU A 137 41.00 15.91 30.72
N LEU A 138 40.97 15.34 31.93
CA LEU A 138 40.64 16.13 33.12
C LEU A 138 41.91 16.89 33.49
N GLY A 139 41.90 18.21 33.33
CA GLY A 139 43.03 19.07 33.69
C GLY A 139 42.60 20.53 33.82
N LEU A 140 42.27 20.89 35.07
CA LEU A 140 41.87 22.20 35.63
C LEU A 140 40.40 22.62 35.47
#